data_AF-A0A952MEB5-F1
#
_entry.id   AF-A0A952MEB5-F1
#
_cell.length_a   1.000
_cell.length_b   1.000
_cell.length_c   1.000
_cell.angle_alpha   90.00
_cell.angle_beta   90.00
_cell.angle_gamma   90.00
#
_symmetry.space_group_name_H-M   'P 1'
#
loop_
_entity.id
_entity.type
_entity.pdbx_description
1 polymer ?
#
loop_
_entity_poly.entity_id
_entity_poly.type
_entity_poly.pdbx_seq_one_letter_code
_entity_poly.pdbx_strand_id
1 'polypeptide(L)' 'MKVLIDINDKKGEFIMELLNSLPFVKAEKISSSKAKFLLELKDSIEEVKMAKRGKVKLKSAHDIFNEL' A
#
# COMPACT_ATOMS: atom_id res chain seq x y z
N MET A 1 11.91 0.71 8.51
CA MET A 1 11.41 0.62 7.12
C MET A 1 10.12 -0.20 7.13
N LYS A 2 9.10 0.18 6.34
CA LYS A 2 7.85 -0.60 6.20
C LYS A 2 7.78 -1.14 4.77
N VAL A 3 7.48 -2.42 4.61
CA VAL A 3 7.46 -3.11 3.32
C VAL A 3 6.13 -3.85 3.19
N LEU A 4 5.50 -3.72 2.03
CA LEU A 4 4.33 -4.51 1.64
C LEU A 4 4.83 -5.65 0.75
N ILE A 5 4.44 -6.89 1.04
CA ILE A 5 4.89 -8.07 0.30
C ILE A 5 3.65 -8.76 -0.26
N ASP A 6 3.62 -8.91 -1.59
CA ASP A 6 2.62 -9.72 -2.28
C ASP A 6 3.17 -11.13 -2.48
N ILE A 7 2.47 -12.12 -1.94
CA ILE A 7 2.89 -13.53 -1.95
C ILE A 7 1.70 -14.41 -2.30
N ASN A 8 1.97 -15.50 -3.00
CA ASN A 8 0.95 -16.51 -3.26
C ASN A 8 0.45 -17.12 -1.94
N ASP A 9 -0.86 -17.18 -1.75
CA ASP A 9 -1.51 -17.72 -0.55
C ASP A 9 -0.94 -19.08 -0.11
N LYS A 10 -0.63 -19.96 -1.06
CA LYS A 10 -0.07 -21.30 -0.79
C LYS A 10 1.29 -21.26 -0.08
N LYS A 11 2.01 -20.14 -0.16
CA LYS A 11 3.31 -19.92 0.47
C LYS A 11 3.25 -18.88 1.60
N GLY A 12 2.06 -18.34 1.88
CA GLY A 12 1.87 -17.26 2.85
C GLY A 12 2.29 -17.65 4.27
N GLU A 13 1.95 -18.86 4.69
CA GLU A 13 2.29 -19.36 6.03
C GLU A 13 3.79 -19.54 6.22
N PHE A 14 4.46 -20.19 5.27
CA PHE A 14 5.91 -20.38 5.29
C PHE A 14 6.67 -19.06 5.39
N ILE A 15 6.28 -18.04 4.61
CA ILE A 15 6.93 -16.73 4.66
C ILE A 15 6.67 -16.03 5.99
N MET A 16 5.48 -16.14 6.57
CA MET A 16 5.19 -15.56 7.88
C MET A 16 6.01 -16.23 8.99
N GLU A 17 6.18 -17.54 8.96
CA GLU A 17 7.06 -18.25 9.91
C GLU A 17 8.51 -17.79 9.78
N LEU A 18 9.01 -17.67 8.56
CA LEU A 18 10.36 -17.17 8.31
C LEU A 18 10.53 -15.74 8.83
N LEU A 19 9.58 -14.85 8.58
CA LEU A 19 9.66 -13.47 9.07
C LEU A 19 9.57 -13.39 10.60
N ASN A 20 8.74 -14.23 11.22
CA ASN A 20 8.64 -14.31 12.68
C ASN A 20 9.89 -14.91 13.33
N SER A 21 10.66 -15.73 12.60
CA SER A 21 11.94 -16.25 13.08
C SER A 21 13.02 -15.16 13.20
N LEU A 22 12.85 -14.03 12.52
CA LEU A 22 13.81 -12.92 12.54
C LEU A 22 13.51 -11.98 13.72
N PRO A 23 14.39 -11.85 14.74
CA PRO A 23 14.11 -11.09 15.96
C PRO A 23 13.98 -9.57 15.75
N PHE A 24 14.40 -9.09 14.58
CA PHE A 24 14.36 -7.67 14.19
C PHE A 24 13.17 -7.34 13.26
N VAL A 25 12.33 -8.32 12.92
CA VAL A 25 11.15 -8.13 12.07
C VAL A 25 9.89 -8.35 12.89
N LYS A 26 8.90 -7.48 12.70
CA LYS A 26 7.53 -7.70 13.17
C LYS A 26 6.64 -7.86 11.94
N ALA A 27 6.18 -9.08 11.71
CA ALA A 27 5.31 -9.40 10.60
C ALA A 27 3.86 -9.51 11.09
N GLU A 28 2.95 -8.82 10.41
CA GLU A 28 1.52 -8.88 10.69
C GLU A 28 0.78 -9.10 9.37
N LYS A 29 -0.19 -10.03 9.36
CA LYS A 29 -1.07 -10.20 8.21
C LYS A 29 -2.05 -9.02 8.16
N ILE A 30 -2.22 -8.45 6.98
CA ILE A 30 -3.24 -7.44 6.70
C ILE A 30 -4.29 -8.05 5.78
N SER A 31 -5.54 -7.61 5.91
CA SER A 31 -6.58 -8.02 4.96
C SER A 31 -6.30 -7.45 3.56
N SER A 32 -6.78 -8.14 2.53
CA SER A 32 -6.66 -7.71 1.14
C SER A 32 -7.23 -6.30 0.91
N SER A 33 -8.38 -6.00 1.52
CA SER A 33 -9.00 -4.65 1.47
C SER A 33 -8.09 -3.57 2.06
N LYS A 34 -7.42 -3.86 3.18
CA LYS A 34 -6.49 -2.92 3.83
C LYS A 34 -5.20 -2.75 3.03
N ALA A 35 -4.70 -3.82 2.40
CA ALA A 35 -3.55 -3.76 1.51
C ALA A 35 -3.82 -2.87 0.29
N LYS A 36 -4.98 -3.08 -0.37
CA LYS A 36 -5.44 -2.29 -1.51
C LYS A 36 -5.56 -0.80 -1.15
N PHE A 37 -6.22 -0.48 -0.04
CA PHE A 37 -6.36 0.90 0.43
C PHE A 37 -5.01 1.59 0.67
N LEU A 38 -4.03 0.89 1.24
CA LEU A 38 -2.69 1.46 1.47
C LEU A 38 -1.94 1.76 0.16
N LEU A 39 -2.11 0.92 -0.85
CA LEU A 39 -1.55 1.13 -2.19
C LEU A 39 -2.20 2.35 -2.86
N GLU A 40 -3.53 2.38 -2.91
CA GLU A 40 -4.30 3.48 -3.50
C GLU A 40 -4.01 4.82 -2.80
N LEU A 41 -3.90 4.82 -1.47
CA LEU A 41 -3.56 6.01 -0.69
C LEU A 41 -2.14 6.49 -1.02
N LYS A 42 -1.18 5.58 -1.16
CA LYS A 42 0.20 5.93 -1.52
C LYS A 42 0.24 6.57 -2.90
N ASP A 43 -0.45 5.99 -3.87
CA ASP A 43 -0.51 6.50 -5.24
C ASP A 43 -1.16 7.89 -5.28
N SER A 44 -2.27 8.07 -4.56
CA SER A 44 -2.94 9.37 -4.41
C SER A 44 -2.03 10.44 -3.78
N ILE A 45 -1.26 10.07 -2.76
CA ILE A 45 -0.29 10.98 -2.12
C ILE A 45 0.82 11.36 -3.09
N GLU A 46 1.31 10.42 -3.90
CA GLU A 46 2.32 10.70 -4.92
C GLU A 46 1.78 11.61 -6.02
N GLU A 47 0.53 11.44 -6.47
CA GLU A 47 -0.13 12.37 -7.39
C GLU A 47 -0.22 13.79 -6.83
N VAL A 48 -0.65 13.94 -5.56
CA VAL A 48 -0.70 15.23 -4.87
C VAL A 48 0.70 15.84 -4.75
N LYS A 49 1.73 15.06 -4.46
CA LYS A 49 3.12 15.54 -4.43
C LYS A 49 3.59 15.99 -5.82
N MET A 50 3.28 15.25 -6.88
CA MET A 50 3.65 15.58 -8.25
C MET A 50 2.99 16.87 -8.73
N ALA A 51 1.73 17.08 -8.34
CA ALA A 51 1.02 18.30 -8.63
C ALA A 51 1.49 19.51 -7.82
N LYS A 52 1.79 19.33 -6.53
CA LYS A 52 2.44 20.38 -5.72
C LYS A 52 3.82 20.78 -6.28
N ARG A 53 4.50 19.87 -6.99
CA ARG A 53 5.75 20.13 -7.71
C ARG A 53 5.54 20.73 -9.12
N GLY A 54 4.30 21.06 -9.49
CA GLY A 54 3.95 21.72 -10.76
C GLY A 54 4.01 20.83 -12.00
N LYS A 55 4.13 19.50 -11.85
CA LYS A 55 4.32 18.56 -12.97
C LYS A 55 3.03 17.97 -13.54
N VAL A 56 1.91 18.02 -12.79
CA VAL A 56 0.63 17.38 -13.18
C VAL A 56 -0.55 18.26 -12.72
N LYS A 57 -1.61 18.40 -13.53
CA LYS A 57 -2.88 19.00 -13.10
C LYS A 57 -3.66 17.97 -12.27
N LEU A 58 -3.95 18.28 -11.01
CA LEU A 58 -4.79 17.41 -10.17
C LEU A 58 -6.22 17.38 -10.71
N LYS A 59 -6.81 16.18 -10.77
CA LYS A 59 -8.27 16.04 -10.75
C LYS A 59 -8.81 16.66 -9.46
N SER A 60 -9.97 17.30 -9.51
CA SER A 60 -10.51 17.93 -8.31
C SER A 60 -10.95 16.86 -7.30
N ALA A 61 -10.98 17.20 -6.01
CA ALA A 61 -11.53 16.30 -4.99
C ALA A 61 -12.98 15.87 -5.28
N HIS A 62 -13.70 16.66 -6.09
CA HIS A 62 -15.05 16.37 -6.54
C HIS A 62 -15.09 15.25 -7.60
N ASP A 63 -14.08 15.19 -8.47
CA ASP A 63 -13.99 14.16 -9.51
C ASP A 63 -13.62 12.80 -8.90
N ILE A 64 -12.74 12.80 -7.88
CA ILE A 64 -12.36 11.58 -7.16
C ILE A 64 -13.56 10.99 -6.40
N PHE A 65 -14.40 11.84 -5.79
CA PHE A 65 -15.59 11.38 -5.07
C PHE A 65 -16.64 10.75 -5.99
N ASN A 66 -16.72 11.18 -7.26
CA ASN A 66 -17.68 10.63 -8.23
C ASN A 66 -17.21 9.32 -8.88
N GLU A 67 -15.94 8.93 -8.70
CA GLU A 67 -15.38 7.66 -9.22
C GLU A 67 -15.43 6.51 -8.18
N LEU A 68 -15.82 6.78 -6.94
CA LEU A 68 -16.07 5.78 -5.86
C LEU A 68 -17.49 5.23 -5.91
#